data_AF-A0A8H5F3Z2-F1
#
_entry.id   AF-A0A8H5F3Z2-F1
#
_cell.length_a   1.000
_cell.length_b   1.000
_cell.length_c   1.000
_cell.angle_alpha   90.00
_cell.angle_beta   90.00
_cell.angle_gamma   90.00
#
_symmetry.space_group_name_H-M   'P 1'
#
loop_
_entity.id
_entity.type
_entity.pdbx_description
1 polymer ?
#
loop_
_entity_poly.entity_id
_entity_poly.type
_entity_poly.pdbx_seq_one_letter_code
_entity_poly.pdbx_strand_id
1 'polypeptide(L)'
;MASDNRSSTYLTVAAVTFAAGLAAYAVYFDYRRRNDVEFRKKLKKEKKRVQKAVAEDKQSTEAATATLAGVTPATLKSAIQTIRAEQPPRTPEEQEQFFMAQIAVGEKLAAEGPESYLPSAMAFFRALRVYPAPVELIVIYEKTIIEPVFKLIMELTQLDVSDTSSPADAQSGLDEGSSSPPRGPPSEASSQEWDRVTDPDAPA
;
A
#
# COMPACT_ATOMS: atom_id res chain seq x y z
N MET A 1 53.90 62.15 -0.99
CA MET A 1 53.50 60.76 -0.69
C MET A 1 53.20 60.60 0.81
N ALA A 2 52.17 61.26 1.34
CA ALA A 2 51.79 61.17 2.77
C ALA A 2 50.28 60.92 3.00
N SER A 3 49.51 60.83 1.92
CA SER A 3 48.05 60.65 1.90
C SER A 3 47.62 59.18 1.99
N ASP A 4 48.44 58.23 1.51
CA ASP A 4 48.05 56.81 1.40
C ASP A 4 47.93 56.11 2.77
N ASN A 5 48.81 56.44 3.72
CA ASN A 5 48.82 55.81 5.05
C ASN A 5 47.62 56.24 5.90
N ARG A 6 47.16 57.49 5.77
CA ARG A 6 45.98 57.99 6.48
C ARG A 6 44.71 57.36 5.93
N SER A 7 44.56 57.29 4.61
CA SER A 7 43.45 56.60 3.94
C SER A 7 43.37 55.12 4.31
N SER A 8 44.51 54.41 4.34
CA SER A 8 44.59 53.02 4.80
C SER A 8 44.18 52.87 6.27
N THR A 9 44.58 53.82 7.13
CA THR A 9 44.18 53.84 8.55
C THR A 9 42.67 54.08 8.71
N TYR A 10 42.08 55.00 7.94
CA TYR A 10 40.63 55.22 7.98
C TYR A 10 39.84 54.01 7.46
N LEU A 11 40.32 53.36 6.39
CA LEU A 11 39.69 52.17 5.83
C LEU A 11 39.76 50.98 6.79
N THR A 12 40.88 50.78 7.49
CA THR A 12 41.02 49.70 8.49
C THR A 12 40.14 49.95 9.71
N VAL A 13 40.09 51.18 10.23
CA VAL A 13 39.19 51.53 11.34
C VAL A 13 37.72 51.36 10.94
N ALA A 14 37.34 51.77 9.73
CA ALA A 14 35.99 51.58 9.20
C ALA A 14 35.64 50.09 9.02
N ALA A 15 36.55 49.28 8.50
CA ALA A 15 36.34 47.86 8.32
C ALA A 15 36.19 47.12 9.66
N VAL A 16 37.02 47.45 10.65
CA VAL A 16 36.97 46.84 11.99
C VAL A 16 35.67 47.22 12.70
N THR A 17 35.25 48.48 12.64
CA THR A 17 33.99 48.93 13.26
C THR A 17 32.77 48.30 12.60
N PHE A 18 32.77 48.19 11.27
CA PHE A 18 31.68 47.52 10.55
C PHE A 18 31.62 46.01 10.88
N ALA A 19 32.75 45.32 10.90
CA ALA A 19 32.81 43.90 11.27
C ALA A 19 32.34 43.67 12.72
N ALA A 20 32.73 44.54 13.66
CA ALA A 20 32.26 44.47 15.04
C ALA A 20 30.74 44.71 15.16
N GLY A 21 30.20 45.66 14.40
CA GLY A 21 28.75 45.91 14.33
C GLY A 21 27.98 44.71 13.80
N LEU A 22 28.47 44.06 12.74
CA LEU A 22 27.86 42.85 12.19
C LEU A 22 27.92 41.67 13.18
N ALA A 23 29.05 41.49 13.86
CA ALA A 23 29.20 40.44 14.87
C ALA A 23 28.23 40.67 16.05
N ALA A 24 28.14 41.90 16.55
CA ALA A 24 27.19 42.25 17.62
C ALA A 24 25.73 42.03 17.19
N TYR A 25 25.37 42.40 15.96
CA TYR A 25 24.03 42.16 15.42
C TYR A 25 23.73 40.67 15.27
N ALA A 26 24.69 39.87 14.80
CA ALA A 26 24.52 38.41 14.68
C ALA A 26 24.27 37.76 16.05
N VAL A 27 24.99 38.17 17.09
CA VAL A 27 24.77 37.70 18.47
C VAL A 27 23.39 38.12 18.98
N TYR A 28 23.00 39.39 18.79
CA TYR A 28 21.66 39.87 19.16
C TYR A 28 20.55 39.12 18.42
N PHE A 29 20.74 38.87 17.13
CA PHE A 29 19.76 38.20 16.28
C PHE A 29 19.57 36.73 16.68
N ASP A 30 20.65 35.99 16.95
CA ASP A 30 20.53 34.60 17.43
C ASP A 30 19.90 34.55 18.84
N TYR A 31 20.17 35.53 19.71
CA TYR A 31 19.48 35.67 20.99
C TYR A 31 17.98 35.93 20.82
N ARG A 32 17.61 36.88 19.96
CA ARG A 32 16.19 37.21 19.69
C ARG A 32 15.44 36.05 19.07
N ARG A 33 16.09 35.29 18.17
CA ARG A 33 15.53 34.07 17.56
C ARG A 33 15.27 32.98 18.59
N ARG A 34 16.17 32.76 19.55
CA ARG A 34 16.06 31.70 20.56
C ARG A 34 15.07 32.04 21.70
N ASN A 35 14.83 33.31 21.96
CA ASN A 35 13.94 33.77 23.03
C ASN A 35 12.52 34.18 22.58
N ASP A 36 12.12 33.89 21.34
CA ASP A 36 10.75 34.17 20.88
C ASP A 36 9.73 33.22 21.55
N VAL A 37 8.96 33.77 22.49
CA VAL A 37 7.93 33.07 23.27
C VAL A 37 6.73 32.67 22.39
N GLU A 38 6.40 33.47 21.37
CA GLU A 38 5.26 33.20 20.48
C GLU A 38 5.54 32.00 19.58
N PHE A 39 6.78 31.84 19.11
CA PHE A 39 7.19 30.65 18.35
C PHE A 39 7.06 29.35 19.17
N ARG A 40 7.46 29.38 20.45
CA ARG A 40 7.34 28.23 21.36
C ARG A 40 5.88 27.87 21.65
N LYS A 41 5.01 28.88 21.80
CA LYS A 41 3.56 28.68 21.97
C LYS A 41 2.93 28.06 20.72
N LYS A 42 3.30 28.54 19.52
CA LYS A 42 2.85 27.95 18.25
C LYS A 42 3.26 26.49 18.13
N LEU A 43 4.54 26.16 18.39
CA LEU A 43 5.01 24.78 18.39
C LEU A 43 4.28 23.89 19.40
N LYS A 44 4.01 24.38 20.62
CA LYS A 44 3.22 23.62 21.60
C LYS A 44 1.78 23.41 21.14
N LYS A 45 1.16 24.42 20.51
CA LYS A 45 -0.20 24.32 19.97
C LYS A 45 -0.27 23.33 18.82
N GLU A 46 0.68 23.37 17.88
CA GLU A 46 0.80 22.41 16.78
C GLU A 46 1.04 21.00 17.31
N LYS A 47 2.00 20.81 18.24
CA LYS A 47 2.23 19.51 18.88
C LYS A 47 0.98 18.97 19.58
N LYS A 48 0.24 19.83 20.31
CA LYS A 48 -1.01 19.44 20.96
C LYS A 48 -2.10 19.08 19.94
N ARG A 49 -2.18 19.80 18.82
CA ARG A 49 -3.13 19.51 17.73
C ARG A 49 -2.82 18.17 17.07
N VAL A 50 -1.55 17.92 16.73
CA VAL A 50 -1.10 16.64 16.16
C VAL A 50 -1.31 15.50 17.15
N GLN A 51 -0.97 15.69 18.43
CA GLN A 51 -1.23 14.66 19.45
C GLN A 51 -2.72 14.38 19.65
N LYS A 52 -3.59 15.41 19.57
CA LYS A 52 -5.04 15.23 19.65
C LYS A 52 -5.59 14.51 18.42
N ALA A 53 -5.12 14.85 17.22
CA ALA A 53 -5.49 14.13 15.99
C ALA A 53 -5.03 12.67 16.01
N VAL A 54 -3.78 12.41 16.42
CA VAL A 54 -3.25 11.05 16.58
C VAL A 54 -3.97 10.29 17.68
N ALA A 55 -4.40 10.94 18.77
CA ALA A 55 -5.18 10.31 19.82
C ALA A 55 -6.62 10.01 19.37
N GLU A 56 -7.24 10.89 18.58
CA GLU A 56 -8.57 10.67 17.98
C GLU A 56 -8.55 9.56 16.92
N ASP A 57 -7.51 9.50 16.08
CA ASP A 57 -7.28 8.39 15.15
C ASP A 57 -7.02 7.09 15.92
N LYS A 58 -6.17 7.12 16.95
CA LYS A 58 -5.93 5.97 17.82
C LYS A 58 -7.18 5.51 18.52
N GLN A 59 -8.01 6.41 19.04
CA GLN A 59 -9.27 6.07 19.69
C GLN A 59 -10.28 5.50 18.69
N SER A 60 -10.30 5.98 17.44
CA SER A 60 -11.12 5.40 16.36
C SER A 60 -10.62 4.00 15.97
N THR A 61 -9.31 3.77 15.96
CA THR A 61 -8.72 2.45 15.73
C THR A 61 -8.83 1.52 16.94
N GLU A 62 -8.76 2.05 18.16
CA GLU A 62 -8.84 1.34 19.44
C GLU A 62 -10.28 1.00 19.78
N ALA A 63 -11.26 1.84 19.44
CA ALA A 63 -12.67 1.48 19.55
C ALA A 63 -13.05 0.41 18.52
N ALA A 64 -12.51 0.49 17.30
CA ALA A 64 -12.67 -0.56 16.29
C ALA A 64 -11.99 -1.87 16.71
N THR A 65 -10.78 -1.82 17.28
CA THR A 65 -10.06 -3.01 17.79
C THR A 65 -10.61 -3.51 19.13
N ALA A 66 -11.25 -2.68 19.95
CA ALA A 66 -11.92 -3.10 21.18
C ALA A 66 -13.24 -3.85 20.91
N THR A 67 -13.95 -3.52 19.82
CA THR A 67 -15.05 -4.36 19.32
C THR A 67 -14.58 -5.64 18.63
N LEU A 68 -13.31 -5.72 18.25
CA LEU A 68 -12.67 -6.85 17.57
C LEU A 68 -11.64 -7.54 18.49
N ALA A 69 -11.93 -7.61 19.80
CA ALA A 69 -11.05 -8.20 20.81
C ALA A 69 -10.75 -9.68 20.48
N GLY A 70 -9.71 -9.92 19.69
CA GLY A 70 -9.34 -11.27 19.22
C GLY A 70 -8.84 -11.30 17.76
N VAL A 71 -9.13 -10.28 16.96
CA VAL A 71 -8.62 -10.20 15.58
C VAL A 71 -7.21 -9.61 15.60
N THR A 72 -6.23 -10.51 15.62
CA THR A 72 -4.80 -10.16 15.52
C THR A 72 -4.32 -10.28 14.08
N PRO A 73 -3.24 -9.59 13.68
CA PRO A 73 -2.66 -9.76 12.35
C PRO A 73 -2.29 -11.22 12.04
N ALA A 74 -1.97 -12.02 13.06
CA ALA A 74 -1.72 -13.46 12.90
C ALA A 74 -3.00 -14.22 12.48
N THR A 75 -4.14 -13.93 13.10
CA THR A 75 -5.43 -14.54 12.72
C THR A 75 -5.83 -14.17 11.30
N LEU A 76 -5.62 -12.92 10.89
CA LEU A 76 -5.91 -12.45 9.53
C LEU A 76 -5.04 -13.16 8.48
N LYS A 77 -3.74 -13.34 8.76
CA LYS A 77 -2.85 -14.12 7.87
C LYS A 77 -3.29 -15.57 7.74
N SER A 78 -3.67 -16.22 8.85
CA SER A 78 -4.20 -17.58 8.79
C SER A 78 -5.51 -17.69 8.00
N ALA A 79 -6.37 -16.67 8.10
CA ALA A 79 -7.60 -16.57 7.33
C ALA A 79 -7.31 -16.42 5.82
N ILE A 80 -6.33 -15.59 5.45
CA ILE A 80 -5.90 -15.45 4.04
C ILE A 80 -5.34 -16.76 3.51
N GLN A 81 -4.50 -17.46 4.28
CA GLN A 81 -3.96 -18.75 3.87
C GLN A 81 -5.07 -19.79 3.65
N THR A 82 -6.09 -19.79 4.51
CA THR A 82 -7.28 -20.64 4.36
C THR A 82 -8.03 -20.35 3.07
N ILE A 83 -8.24 -19.06 2.74
CA ILE A 83 -8.92 -18.64 1.51
C ILE A 83 -8.08 -18.94 0.26
N ARG A 84 -6.75 -18.85 0.34
CA ARG A 84 -5.84 -19.20 -0.75
C ARG A 84 -5.80 -20.71 -1.03
N ALA A 85 -5.98 -21.54 -0.01
CA ALA A 85 -6.03 -22.98 -0.15
C ALA A 85 -7.33 -23.47 -0.80
N GLU A 86 -8.41 -22.69 -0.68
CA GLU A 86 -9.69 -22.93 -1.36
C GLU A 86 -9.54 -22.58 -2.85
N GLN A 87 -9.77 -23.54 -3.76
CA GLN A 87 -9.72 -23.25 -5.19
C GLN A 87 -10.96 -22.46 -5.60
N PRO A 88 -10.81 -21.28 -6.23
CA PRO A 88 -11.94 -20.53 -6.75
C PRO A 88 -12.59 -21.30 -7.91
N PRO A 89 -13.89 -21.07 -8.16
CA PRO A 89 -14.57 -21.65 -9.31
C PRO A 89 -13.93 -21.19 -10.63
N ARG A 90 -13.89 -22.08 -11.63
CA ARG A 90 -13.15 -21.85 -12.88
C ARG A 90 -14.01 -21.31 -14.01
N THR A 91 -15.31 -21.58 -14.00
CA THR A 91 -16.24 -21.11 -15.03
C THR A 91 -16.87 -19.78 -14.62
N PRO A 92 -17.22 -18.91 -15.58
CA PRO A 92 -17.84 -17.63 -15.27
C PRO A 92 -19.19 -17.80 -14.58
N GLU A 93 -19.99 -18.81 -14.98
CA GLU A 93 -21.27 -19.10 -14.33
C GLU A 93 -21.11 -19.51 -12.86
N GLU A 94 -20.11 -20.35 -12.54
CA GLU A 94 -19.85 -20.74 -11.16
C GLU A 94 -19.27 -19.58 -10.33
N GLN A 95 -18.47 -18.71 -10.94
CA GLN A 95 -17.93 -17.52 -10.27
C GLN A 95 -19.04 -16.55 -9.87
N GLU A 96 -20.02 -16.31 -10.74
CA GLU A 96 -21.19 -15.49 -10.41
C GLU A 96 -22.00 -16.09 -9.27
N GLN A 97 -22.25 -17.40 -9.29
CA GLN A 97 -22.97 -18.09 -8.22
C GLN A 97 -22.21 -18.04 -6.89
N PHE A 98 -20.90 -18.29 -6.92
CA PHE A 98 -20.05 -18.21 -5.75
C PHE A 98 -20.00 -16.80 -5.19
N PHE A 99 -19.87 -15.79 -6.05
CA PHE A 99 -19.92 -14.38 -5.66
C PHE A 99 -21.22 -14.07 -4.91
N MET A 100 -22.38 -14.39 -5.50
CA MET A 100 -23.68 -14.14 -4.86
C MET A 100 -23.82 -14.87 -3.52
N ALA A 101 -23.35 -16.12 -3.45
CA ALA A 101 -23.35 -16.89 -2.22
C ALA A 101 -22.46 -16.24 -1.13
N GLN A 102 -21.26 -15.78 -1.49
CA GLN A 102 -20.35 -15.12 -0.55
C GLN A 102 -20.89 -13.77 -0.07
N ILE A 103 -21.52 -12.98 -0.94
CA ILE A 103 -22.19 -11.73 -0.52
C ILE A 103 -23.29 -12.03 0.49
N ALA A 104 -24.18 -12.97 0.19
CA ALA A 104 -25.28 -13.34 1.08
C ALA A 104 -24.79 -13.85 2.45
N VAL A 105 -23.73 -14.67 2.46
CA VAL A 105 -23.09 -15.15 3.70
C VAL A 105 -22.44 -14.00 4.47
N GLY A 106 -21.70 -13.13 3.77
CA GLY A 106 -21.04 -11.96 4.36
C GLY A 106 -22.03 -11.00 5.02
N GLU A 107 -23.13 -10.68 4.34
CA GLU A 107 -24.20 -9.81 4.85
C GLU A 107 -24.89 -10.42 6.06
N LYS A 108 -25.21 -11.72 6.01
CA LYS A 108 -25.81 -12.43 7.14
C LYS A 108 -24.90 -12.37 8.38
N LEU A 109 -23.61 -12.68 8.22
CA LEU A 109 -22.64 -12.68 9.31
C LEU A 109 -22.39 -11.26 9.86
N ALA A 110 -22.45 -10.23 9.01
CA ALA A 110 -22.35 -8.84 9.44
C ALA A 110 -23.53 -8.43 10.35
N ALA A 111 -24.72 -9.00 10.11
CA ALA A 111 -25.90 -8.73 10.92
C ALA A 111 -25.90 -9.44 12.30
N GLU A 112 -25.13 -10.53 12.45
CA GLU A 112 -25.04 -11.29 13.71
C GLU A 112 -24.25 -10.54 14.81
N GLY A 113 -23.39 -9.58 14.42
CA GLY A 113 -22.69 -8.70 15.35
C GLY A 113 -21.17 -8.92 15.40
N PRO A 114 -20.48 -8.30 16.38
CA PRO A 114 -19.02 -8.16 16.37
C PRO A 114 -18.21 -9.46 16.31
N GLU A 115 -18.71 -10.52 16.95
CA GLU A 115 -18.08 -11.86 16.93
C GLU A 115 -18.00 -12.45 15.50
N SER A 116 -18.95 -12.11 14.63
CA SER A 116 -19.05 -12.61 13.26
C SER A 116 -18.44 -11.66 12.22
N TYR A 117 -17.85 -10.53 12.63
CA TYR A 117 -17.26 -9.55 11.69
C TYR A 117 -16.06 -10.08 10.92
N LEU A 118 -15.19 -10.88 11.55
CA LEU A 118 -14.06 -11.50 10.86
C LEU A 118 -14.54 -12.55 9.83
N PRO A 119 -15.39 -13.53 10.19
CA PRO A 119 -16.00 -14.44 9.21
C PRO A 119 -16.75 -13.72 8.07
N SER A 120 -17.45 -12.64 8.38
CA SER A 120 -18.12 -11.79 7.39
C SER A 120 -17.12 -11.18 6.40
N ALA A 121 -16.06 -10.53 6.90
CA ALA A 121 -15.01 -9.93 6.08
C ALA A 121 -14.30 -10.97 5.19
N MET A 122 -14.10 -12.20 5.69
CA MET A 122 -13.56 -13.31 4.90
C MET A 122 -14.46 -13.67 3.71
N ALA A 123 -15.78 -13.66 3.88
CA ALA A 123 -16.72 -13.92 2.78
C ALA A 123 -16.66 -12.81 1.71
N PHE A 124 -16.67 -11.54 2.12
CA PHE A 124 -16.51 -10.42 1.19
C PHE A 124 -15.15 -10.42 0.49
N PHE A 125 -14.08 -10.84 1.17
CA PHE A 125 -12.75 -11.00 0.56
C PHE A 125 -12.72 -12.13 -0.48
N ARG A 126 -13.43 -13.24 -0.25
CA ARG A 126 -13.60 -14.29 -1.27
C ARG A 126 -14.33 -13.75 -2.51
N ALA A 127 -15.38 -12.96 -2.32
CA ALA A 127 -16.11 -12.31 -3.40
C ALA A 127 -15.22 -11.36 -4.22
N LEU A 128 -14.32 -10.60 -3.57
CA LEU A 128 -13.36 -9.72 -4.25
C LEU A 128 -12.41 -10.45 -5.19
N ARG A 129 -12.02 -11.69 -4.87
CA ARG A 129 -11.06 -12.48 -5.68
C ARG A 129 -11.64 -13.01 -6.99
N VAL A 130 -12.95 -13.17 -7.06
CA VAL A 130 -13.66 -13.68 -8.26
C VAL A 130 -14.30 -12.56 -9.09
N TYR A 131 -14.33 -11.33 -8.58
CA TYR A 131 -14.95 -10.20 -9.26
C TYR A 131 -13.97 -9.55 -10.26
N PRO A 132 -14.39 -9.26 -11.51
CA PRO A 132 -13.48 -8.75 -12.55
C PRO A 132 -12.97 -7.32 -12.28
N ALA A 133 -13.70 -6.50 -11.51
CA ALA A 133 -13.37 -5.10 -11.23
C ALA A 133 -13.31 -4.82 -9.71
N PRO A 134 -12.33 -5.36 -8.97
CA PRO A 134 -12.34 -5.36 -7.50
C PRO A 134 -12.35 -3.94 -6.88
N VAL A 135 -11.80 -2.93 -7.57
CA VAL A 135 -11.82 -1.54 -7.11
C VAL A 135 -13.23 -0.96 -7.07
N GLU A 136 -14.06 -1.26 -8.06
CA GLU A 136 -15.46 -0.83 -8.08
C GLU A 136 -16.25 -1.47 -6.93
N LEU A 137 -16.02 -2.75 -6.70
CA LEU A 137 -16.66 -3.49 -5.61
C LEU A 137 -16.28 -2.94 -4.23
N ILE A 138 -15.02 -2.53 -4.03
CA ILE A 138 -14.58 -1.88 -2.79
C ILE A 138 -15.34 -0.56 -2.55
N VAL A 139 -15.58 0.24 -3.60
CA VAL A 139 -16.33 1.50 -3.49
C VAL A 139 -17.80 1.24 -3.13
N ILE A 140 -18.39 0.15 -3.60
CA ILE A 140 -19.74 -0.27 -3.20
C ILE A 140 -19.74 -0.67 -1.73
N TYR A 141 -18.78 -1.51 -1.31
CA TYR A 141 -18.64 -1.96 0.07
C TYR A 141 -18.47 -0.81 1.06
N GLU A 142 -17.71 0.23 0.72
CA GLU A 142 -17.55 1.42 1.56
C GLU A 142 -18.91 2.07 1.91
N LYS A 143 -19.88 1.98 0.99
CA LYS A 143 -21.20 2.61 1.14
C LYS A 143 -22.24 1.68 1.75
N THR A 144 -22.14 0.38 1.52
CA THR A 144 -23.20 -0.59 1.87
C THR A 144 -22.86 -1.43 3.09
N ILE A 145 -21.59 -1.67 3.36
CA ILE A 145 -21.12 -2.52 4.48
C ILE A 145 -20.86 -1.64 5.70
N ILE A 146 -21.17 -2.16 6.89
CA ILE A 146 -20.84 -1.50 8.15
C ILE A 146 -19.33 -1.27 8.30
N GLU A 147 -18.96 -0.11 8.83
CA GLU A 147 -17.57 0.34 8.91
C GLU A 147 -16.60 -0.68 9.59
N PRO A 148 -16.97 -1.40 10.67
CA PRO A 148 -16.08 -2.37 11.30
C PRO A 148 -15.70 -3.54 10.37
N VAL A 149 -16.65 -4.03 9.57
CA VAL A 149 -16.40 -5.13 8.62
C VAL A 149 -15.62 -4.62 7.42
N PHE A 150 -15.94 -3.42 6.92
CA PHE A 150 -15.20 -2.81 5.82
C PHE A 150 -13.71 -2.61 6.15
N LYS A 151 -13.39 -2.15 7.36
CA LYS A 151 -12.01 -2.01 7.84
C LYS A 151 -11.25 -3.34 7.83
N LEU A 152 -11.89 -4.43 8.24
CA LEU A 152 -11.30 -5.77 8.18
C LEU A 152 -11.05 -6.25 6.75
N ILE A 153 -11.96 -5.97 5.82
CA ILE A 153 -11.76 -6.28 4.39
C ILE A 153 -10.54 -5.53 3.84
N MET A 154 -10.36 -4.25 4.23
CA MET A 154 -9.19 -3.45 3.86
C MET A 154 -7.88 -3.99 4.44
N GLU A 155 -7.91 -4.44 5.70
CA GLU A 155 -6.73 -5.07 6.32
C GLU A 155 -6.36 -6.40 5.63
N LEU A 156 -7.36 -7.24 5.32
CA LEU A 156 -7.15 -8.49 4.56
C LEU A 156 -6.55 -8.24 3.18
N THR A 157 -7.03 -7.23 2.46
CA THR A 157 -6.48 -6.87 1.13
C THR A 157 -5.06 -6.32 1.20
N GLN A 158 -4.75 -5.48 2.19
CA GLN A 158 -3.38 -4.98 2.39
C GLN A 158 -2.38 -6.10 2.72
N LEU A 159 -2.79 -7.05 3.57
CA LEU A 159 -1.99 -8.22 3.91
C LEU A 159 -1.78 -9.15 2.70
N ASP A 160 -2.81 -9.37 1.87
CA ASP A 160 -2.71 -10.23 0.67
C ASP A 160 -1.74 -9.66 -0.38
N VAL A 161 -1.71 -8.33 -0.55
CA VAL A 161 -0.75 -7.64 -1.43
C VAL A 161 0.67 -7.70 -0.86
N SER A 162 0.81 -7.57 0.46
CA SER A 162 2.11 -7.63 1.14
C SER A 162 2.75 -9.01 1.06
N ASP A 163 1.96 -10.09 1.22
CA ASP A 163 2.46 -11.45 1.13
C ASP A 163 2.82 -11.83 -0.33
N THR A 164 2.12 -11.28 -1.32
CA THR A 164 2.41 -11.52 -2.75
C THR A 164 3.67 -10.79 -3.25
N SER A 165 4.08 -9.71 -2.58
CA SER A 165 5.25 -8.90 -2.96
C SER A 165 6.57 -9.35 -2.29
N SER A 166 6.54 -10.42 -1.48
CA SER A 166 7.74 -11.03 -0.92
C SER A 166 8.36 -12.00 -1.96
N PRO A 167 9.60 -11.79 -2.44
CA PRO A 167 10.21 -12.59 -3.48
C PRO A 167 10.77 -13.90 -2.89
N ALA A 168 9.88 -14.79 -2.45
CA ALA A 168 10.25 -16.09 -1.86
C ALA A 168 9.75 -17.31 -2.64
N ASP A 169 8.99 -17.14 -3.72
CA ASP A 169 8.51 -18.25 -4.57
C ASP A 169 8.94 -18.09 -6.03
N ALA A 170 10.25 -18.00 -6.23
CA ALA A 170 10.89 -18.22 -7.53
C ALA A 170 11.96 -19.31 -7.42
N GLN A 171 11.63 -20.46 -6.80
CA GLN A 171 12.37 -21.71 -6.96
C GLN A 171 11.62 -22.90 -6.35
N SER A 172 10.84 -23.60 -7.17
CA SER A 172 10.74 -25.07 -7.18
C SER A 172 9.84 -25.49 -8.35
N GLY A 173 10.35 -25.25 -9.56
CA GLY A 173 9.88 -25.96 -10.72
C GLY A 173 10.24 -27.43 -10.59
N LEU A 174 9.20 -28.28 -10.56
CA LEU A 174 9.12 -29.63 -11.11
C LEU A 174 10.38 -30.53 -10.99
N ASP A 175 10.39 -31.42 -9.99
CA ASP A 175 11.11 -32.69 -10.08
C ASP A 175 10.17 -33.74 -10.67
N GLU A 176 10.43 -34.11 -11.93
CA GLU A 176 9.76 -35.16 -12.69
C GLU A 176 10.16 -36.54 -12.17
N GLY A 177 9.21 -37.27 -11.58
CA GLY A 177 9.32 -38.70 -11.34
C GLY A 177 8.57 -39.51 -12.40
N SER A 178 9.18 -39.78 -13.56
CA SER A 178 8.74 -40.87 -14.45
C SER A 178 9.85 -41.35 -15.39
N SER A 179 10.45 -42.49 -15.03
CA SER A 179 10.83 -43.63 -15.89
C SER A 179 11.20 -43.37 -17.38
N SER A 180 12.49 -43.58 -17.68
CA SER A 180 13.21 -43.89 -18.96
C SER A 180 12.45 -44.64 -20.08
N PRO A 181 12.90 -44.65 -21.38
CA PRO A 181 14.28 -44.95 -21.83
C PRO A 181 14.79 -44.20 -23.13
N PRO A 182 15.99 -44.51 -23.69
CA PRO A 182 16.89 -43.52 -24.29
C PRO A 182 16.67 -43.20 -25.79
N ARG A 183 17.20 -42.03 -26.16
CA ARG A 183 17.19 -41.37 -27.47
C ARG A 183 18.26 -41.96 -28.40
N GLY A 184 17.84 -42.61 -29.49
CA GLY A 184 18.62 -42.71 -30.73
C GLY A 184 18.28 -41.54 -31.68
N PRO A 185 19.19 -41.08 -32.57
CA PRO A 185 18.93 -39.96 -33.48
C PRO A 185 18.62 -40.46 -34.91
N PRO A 186 18.35 -39.58 -35.89
CA PRO A 186 17.03 -39.10 -36.27
C PRO A 186 16.63 -39.56 -37.70
N SER A 187 15.34 -39.53 -38.03
CA SER A 187 14.90 -39.67 -39.43
C SER A 187 14.07 -38.47 -39.85
N GLU A 188 14.41 -37.99 -41.03
CA GLU A 188 13.86 -36.88 -41.80
C GLU A 188 12.39 -37.04 -42.19
N ALA A 189 11.84 -35.94 -42.74
CA ALA A 189 10.46 -35.66 -43.18
C ALA A 189 9.57 -35.06 -42.06
N SER A 190 8.91 -33.92 -42.21
CA SER A 190 8.27 -33.38 -43.40
C SER A 190 8.22 -31.84 -43.33
N SER A 191 8.61 -31.22 -44.44
CA SER A 191 8.63 -29.79 -44.70
C SER A 191 7.23 -29.17 -44.82
N GLN A 192 7.16 -27.88 -44.49
CA GLN A 192 6.44 -26.82 -45.22
C GLN A 192 4.94 -27.01 -45.52
N GLU A 193 4.11 -26.43 -44.66
CA GLU A 193 2.73 -26.06 -45.01
C GLU A 193 2.28 -24.84 -44.20
N TRP A 194 2.79 -23.62 -44.46
CA TRP A 194 2.16 -22.37 -43.97
C TRP A 194 2.44 -21.15 -44.87
N ASP A 195 2.74 -21.33 -46.16
CA ASP A 195 2.91 -20.16 -47.04
C ASP A 195 2.37 -20.41 -48.46
N ARG A 196 1.05 -20.26 -48.59
CA ARG A 196 0.32 -19.88 -49.81
C ARG A 196 -1.18 -19.75 -49.48
N VAL A 197 -1.59 -18.53 -49.13
CA VAL A 197 -2.95 -18.07 -49.43
C VAL A 197 -2.81 -17.08 -50.58
N THR A 198 -3.17 -17.57 -51.77
CA THR A 198 -3.59 -16.75 -52.92
C THR A 198 -4.95 -16.14 -52.61
N ASP A 199 -5.20 -14.89 -53.02
CA ASP A 199 -6.26 -14.74 -54.02
C ASP A 199 -6.02 -13.56 -54.99
N PRO A 200 -6.26 -13.79 -56.30
CA PRO A 200 -6.14 -12.84 -57.39
C PRO A 200 -7.50 -12.20 -57.72
N ASP A 201 -7.54 -10.91 -58.06
CA ASP A 201 -8.63 -10.40 -58.90
C ASP A 201 -8.23 -9.12 -59.66
N ALA A 202 -7.86 -9.30 -60.93
CA ALA A 202 -7.88 -8.29 -61.97
C ALA A 202 -8.12 -9.00 -63.32
N PRO A 203 -9.12 -8.53 -64.09
CA PRO A 203 -8.89 -8.26 -65.52
C PRO A 203 -9.68 -7.00 -65.99
N ALA A 204 -9.34 -6.27 -67.06
CA ALA A 204 -8.37 -6.41 -68.14
C ALA A 204 -7.96 -5.00 -68.62
#